data_AF-A0A524Q4M1-F1
#
_entry.id   AF-A0A524Q4M1-F1
#
_cell.length_a   1.000
_cell.length_b   1.000
_cell.length_c   1.000
_cell.angle_alpha   90.00
_cell.angle_beta   90.00
_cell.angle_gamma   90.00
#
_symmetry.space_group_name_H-M   'P 1'
#
loop_
_entity.id
_entity.type
_entity.pdbx_description
1 polymer ?
#
loop_
_entity_poly.entity_id
_entity_poly.type
_entity_poly.pdbx_seq_one_letter_code
_entity_poly.pdbx_strand_id
1 'polypeptide(L)'
;MGIQSWLAAIGGDTWITGKIFAFWPWPAVLLGEYEYKFSEDDYRAFTAMLKPGDILLSQSKPYKFSNFFIGKSVFKHGAIYTGDVRGIKNRKHGFIDRTISLGVEHETKCTRDKGVYTRTITHAISEGVVCQDILRLTKHADYVIAVRPWKSTAQQQEIVDYALKQVGLGYNFDFSPEGPTEFYCTELCVAALKDAYLPAPATTKKGVSLFKFWEKADVTLSDSILLKYPAVCCSVSCLDPKFYKKSMFGDGVRMKIMEAENAES
;
A
#
# COMPACT_ATOMS: atom_id res chain seq x y z
N MET A 1 13.71 -13.35 -18.10
CA MET A 1 14.02 -12.25 -17.16
C MET A 1 13.89 -10.96 -17.93
N GLY A 2 12.86 -10.15 -17.66
CA GLY A 2 12.59 -8.92 -18.42
C GLY A 2 13.59 -7.81 -18.10
N ILE A 3 13.89 -6.93 -19.05
CA ILE A 3 14.85 -5.82 -18.86
C ILE A 3 14.47 -4.92 -17.68
N GLN A 4 13.19 -4.79 -17.31
CA GLN A 4 12.78 -4.08 -16.08
C GLN A 4 13.23 -4.80 -14.80
N SER A 5 13.08 -6.13 -14.72
CA SER A 5 13.63 -6.92 -13.60
C SER A 5 15.15 -6.87 -13.56
N TRP A 6 15.79 -6.78 -14.73
CA TRP A 6 17.24 -6.62 -14.89
C TRP A 6 17.70 -5.21 -14.49
N LEU A 7 16.98 -4.15 -14.88
CA LEU A 7 17.26 -2.75 -14.49
C LEU A 7 16.96 -2.48 -13.02
N ALA A 8 15.92 -3.08 -12.44
CA ALA A 8 15.66 -3.03 -11.00
C ALA A 8 16.73 -3.80 -10.21
N ALA A 9 17.22 -4.93 -10.75
CA ALA A 9 18.27 -5.74 -10.13
C ALA A 9 19.69 -5.18 -10.31
N ILE A 10 19.97 -4.40 -11.38
CA ILE A 10 21.31 -3.90 -11.72
C ILE A 10 21.45 -2.38 -11.52
N GLY A 11 20.38 -1.61 -11.75
CA GLY A 11 20.43 -0.15 -11.78
C GLY A 11 20.16 0.52 -10.43
N GLY A 12 19.36 -0.09 -9.55
CA GLY A 12 18.86 0.59 -8.36
C GLY A 12 17.95 1.80 -8.70
N ASP A 13 17.06 2.18 -7.78
CA ASP A 13 16.15 3.31 -8.00
C ASP A 13 16.89 4.65 -7.81
N THR A 14 16.69 5.64 -8.71
CA THR A 14 17.26 6.99 -8.51
C THR A 14 16.50 7.72 -7.42
N TRP A 15 17.18 7.98 -6.30
CA TRP A 15 16.60 8.65 -5.15
C TRP A 15 16.83 10.16 -5.26
N ILE A 16 15.78 10.91 -5.53
CA ILE A 16 15.86 12.38 -5.55
C ILE A 16 14.69 12.95 -4.78
N THR A 17 14.96 13.43 -3.56
CA THR A 17 14.05 14.30 -2.80
C THR A 17 14.56 15.73 -2.85
N GLY A 18 13.80 16.70 -2.32
CA GLY A 18 14.24 18.10 -2.27
C GLY A 18 15.50 18.35 -1.41
N LYS A 19 15.94 17.34 -0.64
CA LYS A 19 17.14 17.40 0.21
C LYS A 19 18.13 16.26 -0.03
N ILE A 20 17.74 15.17 -0.71
CA ILE A 20 18.60 14.00 -0.98
C ILE A 20 18.73 13.76 -2.47
N PHE A 21 19.97 13.67 -2.95
CA PHE A 21 20.33 13.15 -4.27
C PHE A 21 21.17 11.89 -4.05
N ALA A 22 20.74 10.75 -4.58
CA ALA A 22 21.54 9.53 -4.63
C ALA A 22 21.57 8.95 -6.05
N PHE A 23 22.77 8.59 -6.49
CA PHE A 23 23.06 8.00 -7.80
C PHE A 23 23.93 6.74 -7.62
N TRP A 24 23.57 5.64 -8.28
CA TRP A 24 24.23 4.32 -8.20
C TRP A 24 24.57 3.84 -9.64
N PRO A 25 25.64 3.04 -9.89
CA PRO A 25 26.54 2.37 -8.96
C PRO A 25 27.89 3.08 -8.79
N TRP A 26 28.23 3.31 -7.52
CA TRP A 26 29.52 3.70 -6.93
C TRP A 26 30.33 4.87 -7.55
N PRO A 27 30.70 5.89 -6.74
CA PRO A 27 30.31 6.08 -5.34
C PRO A 27 28.90 6.67 -5.22
N ALA A 28 28.10 6.10 -4.30
CA ALA A 28 26.83 6.68 -3.89
C ALA A 28 27.07 7.99 -3.14
N VAL A 29 26.88 9.11 -3.81
CA VAL A 29 26.80 10.39 -3.13
C VAL A 29 25.44 10.44 -2.44
N LEU A 30 25.42 10.43 -1.11
CA LEU A 30 24.25 10.72 -0.29
C LEU A 30 24.49 12.08 0.36
N LEU A 31 23.74 13.09 -0.06
CA LEU A 31 23.77 14.42 0.54
C LEU A 31 22.39 14.72 1.08
N GLY A 32 22.24 14.90 2.40
CA GLY A 32 21.02 15.41 3.05
C GLY A 32 20.36 14.48 4.08
N GLU A 33 19.41 15.03 4.83
CA GLU A 33 18.65 14.34 5.88
C GLU A 33 17.25 13.94 5.36
N TYR A 34 16.84 12.69 5.63
CA TYR A 34 15.49 12.22 5.35
C TYR A 34 14.57 12.59 6.51
N GLU A 35 13.78 13.63 6.35
CA GLU A 35 12.70 13.94 7.29
C GLU A 35 11.54 12.96 7.06
N TYR A 36 11.50 11.89 7.86
CA TYR A 36 10.31 11.06 7.98
C TYR A 36 9.14 11.92 8.45
N LYS A 37 8.08 11.97 7.65
CA LYS A 37 6.87 12.73 7.99
C LYS A 37 5.84 11.93 8.80
N PHE A 38 5.98 10.60 8.85
CA PHE A 38 5.14 9.73 9.66
C PHE A 38 5.83 9.48 11.00
N SER A 39 5.25 10.00 12.08
CA SER A 39 5.81 9.96 13.43
C SER A 39 5.46 8.67 14.18
N GLU A 40 6.06 8.47 15.36
CA GLU A 40 5.66 7.39 16.26
C GLU A 40 4.25 7.59 16.83
N ASP A 41 3.85 8.85 17.06
CA ASP A 41 2.49 9.17 17.51
C ASP A 41 1.47 8.87 16.42
N ASP A 42 1.79 9.20 15.16
CA ASP A 42 1.00 8.75 14.00
C ASP A 42 0.89 7.22 14.03
N TYR A 43 1.99 6.48 14.20
CA TYR A 43 1.94 5.02 14.25
C TYR A 43 1.00 4.49 15.33
N ARG A 44 1.06 5.04 16.55
CA ARG A 44 0.24 4.60 17.69
C ARG A 44 -1.24 4.90 17.46
N ALA A 45 -1.58 6.14 17.11
CA ALA A 45 -2.96 6.54 16.86
C ALA A 45 -3.54 5.76 15.67
N PHE A 46 -2.77 5.68 14.58
CA PHE A 46 -3.18 5.03 13.35
C PHE A 46 -3.45 3.54 13.57
N THR A 47 -2.55 2.81 14.24
CA THR A 47 -2.76 1.37 14.50
C THR A 47 -3.88 1.08 15.50
N ALA A 48 -4.26 2.03 16.35
CA ALA A 48 -5.40 1.89 17.27
C ALA A 48 -6.76 1.97 16.55
N MET A 49 -6.84 2.68 15.42
CA MET A 49 -8.09 2.87 14.66
C MET A 49 -8.33 1.82 13.56
N LEU A 50 -7.26 1.16 13.14
CA LEU A 50 -7.32 0.15 12.09
C LEU A 50 -8.09 -1.09 12.52
N LYS A 51 -8.91 -1.59 11.61
CA LYS A 51 -9.58 -2.88 11.71
C LYS A 51 -9.24 -3.74 10.51
N PRO A 52 -9.11 -5.07 10.68
CA PRO A 52 -8.81 -5.97 9.56
C PRO A 52 -9.75 -5.70 8.38
N GLY A 53 -9.26 -5.78 7.14
CA GLY A 53 -10.01 -5.43 5.93
C GLY A 53 -10.01 -3.94 5.58
N ASP A 54 -9.50 -3.06 6.44
CA ASP A 54 -9.20 -1.68 6.05
C ASP A 54 -8.07 -1.66 5.00
N ILE A 55 -8.15 -0.71 4.05
CA ILE A 55 -7.15 -0.53 3.00
C ILE A 55 -6.29 0.70 3.33
N LEU A 56 -4.99 0.50 3.35
CA LEU A 56 -3.95 1.49 3.59
C LEU A 56 -3.47 2.02 2.25
N LEU A 57 -3.53 3.32 2.07
CA LEU A 57 -2.99 4.01 0.91
C LEU A 57 -1.80 4.85 1.38
N SER A 58 -0.64 4.67 0.75
CA SER A 58 0.57 5.37 1.16
C SER A 58 1.32 6.02 0.01
N GLN A 59 2.10 7.05 0.35
CA GLN A 59 3.09 7.65 -0.52
C GLN A 59 4.44 7.72 0.20
N SER A 60 5.48 7.29 -0.52
CA SER A 60 6.88 7.48 -0.15
C SER A 60 7.53 8.35 -1.23
N LYS A 61 8.16 9.47 -0.84
CA LYS A 61 8.90 10.35 -1.76
C LYS A 61 10.09 9.73 -2.50
N PRO A 62 10.79 8.66 -2.04
CA PRO A 62 12.03 8.22 -2.67
C PRO A 62 11.93 7.69 -4.11
N TYR A 63 10.83 7.03 -4.47
CA TYR A 63 10.82 6.13 -5.63
C TYR A 63 10.31 6.83 -6.90
N LYS A 64 11.19 7.35 -7.76
CA LYS A 64 10.75 8.15 -8.93
C LYS A 64 10.22 7.31 -10.09
N PHE A 65 10.78 6.11 -10.32
CA PHE A 65 10.43 5.31 -11.49
C PHE A 65 9.11 4.55 -11.33
N SER A 66 8.86 3.91 -10.18
CA SER A 66 7.57 3.30 -9.86
C SER A 66 6.44 4.35 -9.75
N ASN A 67 6.77 5.59 -9.37
CA ASN A 67 5.81 6.70 -9.29
C ASN A 67 5.42 7.33 -10.63
N PHE A 68 6.21 7.12 -11.70
CA PHE A 68 6.00 7.75 -13.01
C PHE A 68 4.78 7.15 -13.75
N PHE A 69 4.52 5.85 -13.61
CA PHE A 69 3.44 5.14 -14.32
C PHE A 69 2.05 5.35 -13.68
N ILE A 70 1.99 5.70 -12.39
CA ILE A 70 0.74 5.85 -11.62
C ILE A 70 0.10 7.25 -11.80
N GLY A 71 0.60 8.06 -12.73
CA GLY A 71 0.02 9.37 -13.07
C GLY A 71 -0.04 10.36 -11.89
N LYS A 72 -0.97 11.32 -11.94
CA LYS A 72 -1.17 12.37 -10.92
C LYS A 72 -1.93 11.88 -9.66
N SER A 73 -1.88 10.60 -9.30
CA SER A 73 -2.38 10.12 -8.00
C SER A 73 -1.44 10.60 -6.88
N VAL A 74 -1.94 11.02 -5.72
CA VAL A 74 -1.06 11.38 -4.58
C VAL A 74 -0.65 10.15 -3.78
N PHE A 75 -1.55 9.19 -3.59
CA PHE A 75 -1.21 7.89 -3.05
C PHE A 75 -0.70 6.99 -4.16
N LYS A 76 0.33 6.20 -3.85
CA LYS A 76 1.12 5.44 -4.83
C LYS A 76 1.17 3.95 -4.54
N HIS A 77 0.83 3.58 -3.32
CA HIS A 77 0.84 2.20 -2.86
C HIS A 77 -0.47 1.86 -2.15
N GLY A 78 -0.91 0.61 -2.28
CA GLY A 78 -2.07 0.05 -1.60
C GLY A 78 -1.67 -1.19 -0.79
N ALA A 79 -2.19 -1.30 0.43
CA ALA A 79 -2.02 -2.49 1.28
C ALA A 79 -3.32 -2.79 2.02
N ILE A 80 -3.59 -4.05 2.31
CA ILE A 80 -4.75 -4.47 3.11
C ILE A 80 -4.27 -4.74 4.52
N TYR A 81 -4.88 -4.13 5.52
CA TYR A 81 -4.61 -4.46 6.91
C TYR A 81 -5.27 -5.80 7.24
N THR A 82 -4.47 -6.81 7.59
CA THR A 82 -4.92 -8.18 7.84
C THR A 82 -5.04 -8.52 9.32
N GLY A 83 -4.61 -7.61 10.21
CA GLY A 83 -4.73 -7.81 11.65
C GLY A 83 -3.79 -8.89 12.17
N ASP A 84 -4.30 -9.74 13.05
CA ASP A 84 -3.51 -10.81 13.66
C ASP A 84 -3.55 -12.06 12.77
N VAL A 85 -2.37 -12.57 12.45
CA VAL A 85 -2.20 -13.73 11.57
C VAL A 85 -1.31 -14.77 12.23
N ARG A 86 -1.61 -16.03 11.98
CA ARG A 86 -0.72 -17.15 12.25
C ARG A 86 0.11 -17.45 11.01
N GLY A 87 1.40 -17.69 11.17
CA GLY A 87 2.26 -18.06 10.05
C GLY A 87 3.68 -18.40 10.48
N ILE A 88 4.58 -18.43 9.49
CA ILE A 88 6.00 -18.73 9.69
C ILE A 88 6.81 -17.57 9.13
N LYS A 89 7.49 -16.81 9.99
CA LYS A 89 8.42 -15.78 9.52
C LYS A 89 9.62 -16.42 8.83
N ASN A 90 9.78 -16.13 7.55
CA ASN A 90 10.92 -16.57 6.77
C ASN A 90 12.14 -15.71 7.10
N ARG A 91 13.26 -16.33 7.48
CA ARG A 91 14.47 -15.59 7.83
C ARG A 91 15.18 -14.97 6.62
N LYS A 92 14.95 -15.50 5.41
CA LYS A 92 15.63 -15.04 4.20
C LYS A 92 15.13 -13.69 3.71
N HIS A 93 13.82 -13.50 3.68
CA HIS A 93 13.18 -12.26 3.20
C HIS A 93 12.44 -11.49 4.30
N GLY A 94 12.23 -12.10 5.47
CA GLY A 94 11.62 -11.44 6.63
C GLY A 94 10.11 -11.28 6.58
N PHE A 95 9.45 -11.80 5.53
CA PHE A 95 7.99 -11.87 5.41
C PHE A 95 7.43 -13.09 6.15
N ILE A 96 6.11 -13.09 6.33
CA ILE A 96 5.36 -14.14 7.00
C ILE A 96 4.76 -15.04 5.91
N ASP A 97 5.14 -16.31 5.91
CA ASP A 97 4.64 -17.33 4.97
C ASP A 97 3.54 -18.17 5.62
N ARG A 98 2.77 -18.89 4.79
CA ARG A 98 1.70 -19.81 5.23
C ARG A 98 0.72 -19.14 6.19
N THR A 99 0.30 -17.94 5.83
CA THR A 99 -0.49 -17.05 6.66
C THR A 99 -1.94 -17.50 6.75
N ILE A 100 -2.48 -17.49 7.96
CA ILE A 100 -3.88 -17.81 8.26
C ILE A 100 -4.40 -16.69 9.15
N SER A 101 -5.57 -16.13 8.81
CA SER A 101 -6.25 -15.15 9.66
C SER A 101 -6.62 -15.76 11.00
N LEU A 102 -6.43 -15.04 12.10
CA LEU A 102 -6.98 -15.44 13.41
C LEU A 102 -8.45 -14.99 13.59
N GLY A 103 -9.04 -14.38 12.56
CA GLY A 103 -10.39 -13.84 12.57
C GLY A 103 -10.39 -12.33 12.74
N VAL A 104 -11.31 -11.64 12.05
CA VAL A 104 -11.38 -10.17 12.07
C VAL A 104 -11.88 -9.57 13.39
N GLU A 105 -12.47 -10.41 14.26
CA GLU A 105 -12.90 -10.06 15.62
C GLU A 105 -11.90 -10.53 16.69
N HIS A 106 -10.75 -11.08 16.30
CA HIS A 106 -9.74 -11.55 17.24
C HIS A 106 -9.15 -10.39 18.06
N GLU A 107 -9.31 -10.45 19.38
CA GLU A 107 -8.67 -9.51 20.28
C GLU A 107 -7.18 -9.83 20.43
N THR A 108 -6.33 -8.84 20.12
CA THR A 108 -4.89 -8.97 20.29
C THR A 108 -4.54 -9.17 21.76
N LYS A 109 -4.03 -10.34 22.10
CA LYS A 109 -3.52 -10.63 23.44
C LYS A 109 -2.14 -9.98 23.62
N CYS A 110 -1.84 -9.50 24.83
CA CYS A 110 -0.50 -9.00 25.18
C CYS A 110 0.59 -10.09 25.11
N THR A 111 0.22 -11.37 25.07
CA THR A 111 1.16 -12.48 25.00
C THR A 111 1.54 -12.81 23.57
N ARG A 112 2.85 -12.87 23.29
CA ARG A 112 3.38 -13.30 21.99
C ARG A 112 3.31 -14.82 21.88
N ASP A 113 2.18 -15.32 21.42
CA ASP A 113 2.06 -16.71 21.03
C ASP A 113 3.01 -17.01 19.86
N LYS A 114 3.75 -18.10 19.96
CA LYS A 114 4.73 -18.46 18.94
C LYS A 114 4.04 -18.67 17.59
N GLY A 115 4.51 -17.94 16.57
CA GLY A 115 3.95 -18.01 15.22
C GLY A 115 2.69 -17.14 15.02
N VAL A 116 2.30 -16.34 16.01
CA VAL A 116 1.29 -15.28 15.87
C VAL A 116 2.00 -13.95 15.65
N TYR A 117 1.57 -13.23 14.62
CA TYR A 117 2.06 -11.90 14.25
C TYR A 117 0.89 -10.94 14.29
N THR A 118 1.09 -9.80 14.96
CA THR A 118 0.03 -8.82 15.17
C THR A 118 0.21 -7.61 14.27
N ARG A 119 -0.88 -6.89 14.01
CA ARG A 119 -0.89 -5.67 13.18
C ARG A 119 -0.24 -5.89 11.82
N THR A 120 -0.63 -6.95 11.14
CA THR A 120 -0.07 -7.30 9.84
C THR A 120 -0.80 -6.62 8.71
N ILE A 121 -0.10 -6.47 7.60
CA ILE A 121 -0.60 -6.04 6.32
C ILE A 121 -0.25 -7.09 5.27
N THR A 122 -1.08 -7.15 4.24
CA THR A 122 -0.80 -7.89 3.02
C THR A 122 -0.85 -6.96 1.83
N HIS A 123 0.19 -6.98 1.00
CA HIS A 123 0.33 -6.10 -0.15
C HIS A 123 1.22 -6.70 -1.24
N ALA A 124 1.06 -6.23 -2.47
CA ALA A 124 1.94 -6.59 -3.58
C ALA A 124 3.07 -5.56 -3.71
N ILE A 125 4.32 -6.01 -3.61
CA ILE A 125 5.56 -5.23 -3.81
C ILE A 125 6.47 -6.00 -4.77
N SER A 126 7.66 -5.48 -5.10
CA SER A 126 8.61 -6.13 -6.04
C SER A 126 8.91 -7.61 -5.76
N GLU A 127 8.81 -8.03 -4.50
CA GLU A 127 9.02 -9.39 -4.01
C GLU A 127 7.79 -10.30 -4.18
N GLY A 128 6.69 -9.78 -4.73
CA GLY A 128 5.41 -10.46 -4.87
C GLY A 128 4.36 -9.98 -3.87
N VAL A 129 3.32 -10.79 -3.68
CA VAL A 129 2.32 -10.59 -2.63
C VAL A 129 2.87 -11.12 -1.32
N VAL A 130 3.06 -10.22 -0.35
CA VAL A 130 3.71 -10.54 0.92
C VAL A 130 2.86 -10.13 2.11
N CYS A 131 3.00 -10.86 3.21
CA CYS A 131 2.45 -10.50 4.51
C CYS A 131 3.57 -10.07 5.47
N GLN A 132 3.39 -8.95 6.14
CA GLN A 132 4.37 -8.42 7.10
C GLN A 132 3.75 -7.49 8.14
N ASP A 133 4.52 -7.13 9.16
CA ASP A 133 4.13 -6.13 10.17
C ASP A 133 3.94 -4.75 9.50
N ILE A 134 2.85 -4.05 9.84
CA ILE A 134 2.51 -2.73 9.32
C ILE A 134 3.63 -1.69 9.53
N LEU A 135 4.44 -1.86 10.59
CA LEU A 135 5.59 -1.02 10.88
C LEU A 135 6.57 -0.93 9.71
N ARG A 136 6.68 -2.00 8.89
CA ARG A 136 7.55 -1.96 7.70
C ARG A 136 7.03 -1.01 6.63
N LEU A 137 5.72 -0.88 6.46
CA LEU A 137 5.14 0.09 5.52
C LEU A 137 5.25 1.51 6.08
N THR A 138 4.86 1.72 7.33
CA THR A 138 4.80 3.07 7.92
C THR A 138 6.18 3.69 8.12
N LYS A 139 7.21 2.90 8.41
CA LYS A 139 8.59 3.38 8.49
C LYS A 139 9.13 3.97 7.19
N HIS A 140 8.54 3.64 6.05
CA HIS A 140 8.99 4.14 4.75
C HIS A 140 7.98 5.09 4.09
N ALA A 141 6.84 5.33 4.73
CA ALA A 141 5.79 6.20 4.20
C ALA A 141 5.93 7.62 4.76
N ASP A 142 5.76 8.62 3.90
CA ASP A 142 5.65 10.02 4.33
C ASP A 142 4.19 10.40 4.60
N TYR A 143 3.26 9.76 3.89
CA TYR A 143 1.83 10.00 3.94
C TYR A 143 1.11 8.65 3.96
N VAL A 144 0.19 8.46 4.89
CA VAL A 144 -0.65 7.26 4.98
C VAL A 144 -2.08 7.67 5.28
N ILE A 145 -3.05 7.06 4.61
CA ILE A 145 -4.47 7.15 4.93
C ILE A 145 -5.09 5.76 4.91
N ALA A 146 -6.01 5.48 5.83
CA ALA A 146 -6.78 4.25 5.86
C ALA A 146 -8.20 4.51 5.38
N VAL A 147 -8.75 3.54 4.64
CA VAL A 147 -10.16 3.54 4.21
C VAL A 147 -10.84 2.25 4.63
N ARG A 148 -12.14 2.35 4.94
CA ARG A 148 -12.96 1.22 5.41
C ARG A 148 -14.05 0.88 4.41
N PRO A 149 -13.82 -0.11 3.54
CA PRO A 149 -14.74 -0.40 2.44
C PRO A 149 -15.90 -1.32 2.83
N TRP A 150 -15.70 -2.15 3.85
CA TRP A 150 -16.65 -3.17 4.30
C TRP A 150 -17.73 -2.59 5.23
N LYS A 151 -18.92 -3.21 5.22
CA LYS A 151 -20.07 -2.84 6.07
C LYS A 151 -20.51 -3.92 7.04
N SER A 152 -19.96 -5.14 6.89
CA SER A 152 -20.26 -6.29 7.73
C SER A 152 -18.99 -7.09 8.01
N THR A 153 -18.99 -7.84 9.12
CA THR A 153 -17.90 -8.77 9.48
C THR A 153 -17.63 -9.80 8.38
N ALA A 154 -18.67 -10.23 7.65
CA ALA A 154 -18.50 -11.15 6.51
C ALA A 154 -17.65 -10.52 5.40
N GLN A 155 -18.00 -9.31 4.95
CA GLN A 155 -17.21 -8.61 3.92
C GLN A 155 -15.78 -8.31 4.41
N GLN A 156 -15.65 -7.95 5.69
CA GLN A 156 -14.38 -7.72 6.33
C GLN A 156 -13.49 -8.97 6.27
N GLN A 157 -14.04 -10.14 6.61
CA GLN A 157 -13.35 -11.42 6.59
C GLN A 157 -12.98 -11.86 5.17
N GLU A 158 -13.89 -11.72 4.20
CA GLU A 158 -13.62 -12.05 2.78
C GLU A 158 -12.43 -11.23 2.23
N ILE A 159 -12.35 -9.93 2.52
CA ILE A 159 -11.21 -9.09 2.11
C ILE A 159 -9.89 -9.65 2.68
N VAL A 160 -9.88 -10.01 3.96
CA VAL A 160 -8.68 -10.51 4.65
C VAL A 160 -8.28 -11.87 4.12
N ASP A 161 -9.22 -12.81 4.00
CA ASP A 161 -8.95 -14.16 3.54
C ASP A 161 -8.50 -14.18 2.08
N TYR A 162 -9.12 -13.36 1.23
CA TYR A 162 -8.68 -13.19 -0.14
C TYR A 162 -7.22 -12.73 -0.21
N ALA A 163 -6.87 -11.67 0.54
CA ALA A 163 -5.53 -11.11 0.55
C ALA A 163 -4.49 -12.14 1.01
N LEU A 164 -4.76 -12.83 2.13
CA LEU A 164 -3.84 -13.83 2.69
C LEU A 164 -3.66 -15.04 1.77
N LYS A 165 -4.70 -15.45 1.04
CA LYS A 165 -4.63 -16.53 0.05
C LYS A 165 -3.70 -16.21 -1.12
N GLN A 166 -3.48 -14.93 -1.41
CA GLN A 166 -2.57 -14.50 -2.48
C GLN A 166 -1.10 -14.46 -2.04
N VAL A 167 -0.79 -14.60 -0.75
CA VAL A 167 0.60 -14.52 -0.25
C VAL A 167 1.48 -15.57 -0.93
N GLY A 168 2.57 -15.11 -1.54
CA GLY A 168 3.51 -15.93 -2.32
C GLY A 168 3.34 -15.85 -3.85
N LEU A 169 2.29 -15.19 -4.35
CA LEU A 169 2.16 -14.87 -5.78
C LEU A 169 3.14 -13.79 -6.24
N GLY A 170 3.41 -13.72 -7.54
CA GLY A 170 4.37 -12.80 -8.15
C GLY A 170 3.88 -11.33 -8.17
N TYR A 171 4.79 -10.42 -8.53
CA TYR A 171 4.45 -9.01 -8.77
C TYR A 171 4.30 -8.74 -10.25
N ASN A 172 3.18 -8.12 -10.61
CA ASN A 172 2.88 -7.78 -12.00
C ASN A 172 3.58 -6.46 -12.39
N PHE A 173 4.77 -6.57 -12.98
CA PHE A 173 5.57 -5.42 -13.41
C PHE A 173 5.06 -4.78 -14.71
N ASP A 174 4.32 -5.54 -15.52
CA ASP A 174 3.79 -5.07 -16.80
C ASP A 174 2.47 -4.29 -16.64
N PHE A 175 1.90 -4.27 -15.43
CA PHE A 175 0.59 -3.68 -15.11
C PHE A 175 -0.51 -4.12 -16.08
N SER A 176 -0.32 -5.30 -16.69
CA SER A 176 -1.33 -5.93 -17.53
C SER A 176 -2.45 -6.43 -16.63
N PRO A 177 -3.71 -6.48 -17.09
CA PRO A 177 -4.80 -7.05 -16.30
C PRO A 177 -4.72 -8.59 -16.28
N GLU A 178 -3.60 -9.13 -15.78
CA GLU A 178 -3.29 -10.55 -15.67
C GLU A 178 -3.39 -10.95 -14.19
N GLY A 179 -4.57 -11.44 -13.77
CA GLY A 179 -4.72 -12.06 -12.46
C GLY A 179 -4.07 -13.45 -12.40
N PRO A 180 -4.66 -14.38 -11.63
CA PRO A 180 -4.29 -14.84 -10.29
C PRO A 180 -2.84 -15.36 -10.09
N THR A 181 -1.92 -15.08 -11.00
CA THR A 181 -0.50 -15.49 -10.85
C THR A 181 0.39 -14.35 -10.38
N GLU A 182 0.01 -13.11 -10.70
CA GLU A 182 0.75 -11.91 -10.33
C GLU A 182 -0.22 -10.77 -9.97
N PHE A 183 0.21 -9.85 -9.11
CA PHE A 183 -0.57 -8.66 -8.73
C PHE A 183 0.32 -7.43 -8.65
N TYR A 184 -0.19 -6.25 -9.03
CA TYR A 184 0.35 -4.98 -8.53
C TYR A 184 -0.48 -4.47 -7.33
N CYS A 185 0.04 -3.46 -6.62
CA CYS A 185 -0.45 -3.10 -5.30
C CYS A 185 -1.94 -2.73 -5.23
N THR A 186 -2.44 -1.91 -6.16
CA THR A 186 -3.86 -1.53 -6.19
C THR A 186 -4.76 -2.60 -6.81
N GLU A 187 -4.23 -3.45 -7.68
CA GLU A 187 -4.95 -4.61 -8.23
C GLU A 187 -5.35 -5.59 -7.13
N LEU A 188 -4.41 -5.92 -6.23
CA LEU A 188 -4.69 -6.79 -5.09
C LEU A 188 -5.82 -6.23 -4.23
N CYS A 189 -5.81 -4.92 -3.96
CA CYS A 189 -6.88 -4.25 -3.22
C CYS A 189 -8.23 -4.36 -3.94
N VAL A 190 -8.27 -4.09 -5.24
CA VAL A 190 -9.51 -4.16 -6.04
C VAL A 190 -10.04 -5.59 -6.14
N ALA A 191 -9.14 -6.56 -6.28
CA ALA A 191 -9.51 -7.97 -6.34
C ALA A 191 -10.12 -8.45 -5.02
N ALA A 192 -9.55 -8.06 -3.88
CA ALA A 192 -10.12 -8.34 -2.56
C ALA A 192 -11.49 -7.68 -2.35
N LEU A 193 -11.67 -6.43 -2.82
CA LEU A 193 -12.96 -5.75 -2.78
C LEU A 193 -14.02 -6.48 -3.61
N LYS A 194 -13.63 -6.96 -4.81
CA LYS A 194 -14.53 -7.70 -5.70
C LYS A 194 -14.95 -9.04 -5.09
N ASP A 195 -14.02 -9.75 -4.46
CA ASP A 195 -14.28 -11.02 -3.78
C ASP A 195 -15.28 -10.85 -2.63
N ALA A 196 -15.17 -9.74 -1.89
CA ALA A 196 -16.13 -9.35 -0.84
C ALA A 196 -17.43 -8.71 -1.37
N TYR A 197 -17.71 -8.81 -2.68
CA TYR A 197 -18.90 -8.26 -3.35
C TYR A 197 -19.08 -6.75 -3.15
N LEU A 198 -17.97 -6.00 -3.00
CA LEU A 198 -17.99 -4.55 -2.86
C LEU A 198 -17.87 -3.85 -4.23
N PRO A 199 -18.51 -2.68 -4.42
CA PRO A 199 -18.48 -1.99 -5.71
C PRO A 199 -17.07 -1.49 -6.05
N ALA A 200 -16.55 -1.90 -7.21
CA ALA A 200 -15.21 -1.50 -7.63
C ALA A 200 -15.02 0.04 -7.70
N PRO A 201 -13.85 0.57 -7.33
CA PRO A 201 -13.47 1.95 -7.58
C PRO A 201 -13.41 2.28 -9.08
N ALA A 202 -13.43 3.57 -9.41
CA ALA A 202 -13.27 4.02 -10.80
C ALA A 202 -11.87 3.69 -11.35
N THR A 203 -11.80 3.33 -12.62
CA THR A 203 -10.56 3.11 -13.37
C THR A 203 -10.19 4.34 -14.19
N THR A 204 -8.92 4.43 -14.59
CA THR A 204 -8.43 5.45 -15.51
C THR A 204 -7.50 4.81 -16.53
N LYS A 205 -7.61 5.24 -17.79
CA LYS A 205 -6.70 4.81 -18.85
C LYS A 205 -5.29 5.36 -18.64
N LYS A 206 -4.32 4.49 -18.36
CA LYS A 206 -2.91 4.83 -18.14
C LYS A 206 -2.00 3.97 -19.01
N GLY A 207 -0.87 4.56 -19.40
CA GLY A 207 0.21 3.81 -20.05
C GLY A 207 0.83 2.86 -19.04
N VAL A 208 0.82 1.57 -19.35
CA VAL A 208 1.21 0.50 -18.41
C VAL A 208 2.67 0.10 -18.48
N SER A 209 3.39 0.55 -19.53
CA SER A 209 4.79 0.18 -19.74
C SER A 209 5.60 1.33 -20.34
N LEU A 210 6.90 1.39 -19.98
CA LEU A 210 7.89 2.28 -20.60
C LEU A 210 8.01 2.10 -22.11
N PHE A 211 7.91 0.85 -22.57
CA PHE A 211 8.09 0.49 -23.98
C PHE A 211 6.79 0.47 -24.77
N LYS A 212 5.66 0.47 -24.06
CA LYS A 212 4.32 0.54 -24.65
C LYS A 212 3.51 1.69 -24.07
N PHE A 213 4.10 2.87 -23.96
CA PHE A 213 3.40 4.03 -23.39
C PHE A 213 2.16 4.46 -24.21
N TRP A 214 2.06 3.99 -25.46
CA TRP A 214 0.90 4.11 -26.33
C TRP A 214 -0.23 3.11 -26.01
N GLU A 215 0.08 1.94 -25.43
CA GLU A 215 -0.94 1.00 -24.94
C GLU A 215 -1.47 1.51 -23.60
N LYS A 216 -2.77 1.81 -23.57
CA LYS A 216 -3.46 2.27 -22.37
C LYS A 216 -4.30 1.12 -21.81
N ALA A 217 -4.07 0.74 -20.56
CA ALA A 217 -4.95 -0.15 -19.83
C ALA A 217 -5.82 0.63 -18.84
N ASP A 218 -6.96 0.06 -18.46
CA ASP A 218 -7.77 0.56 -17.38
C ASP A 218 -7.13 0.17 -16.05
N VAL A 219 -6.57 1.16 -15.36
CA VAL A 219 -5.87 0.98 -14.08
C VAL A 219 -6.64 1.68 -12.98
N THR A 220 -6.78 1.02 -11.83
CA THR A 220 -7.33 1.65 -10.63
C THR A 220 -6.24 2.38 -9.88
N LEU A 221 -6.41 3.70 -9.69
CA LEU A 221 -5.51 4.51 -8.89
C LEU A 221 -5.86 4.41 -7.41
N SER A 222 -4.87 4.53 -6.52
CA SER A 222 -5.08 4.57 -5.07
C SER A 222 -6.06 5.68 -4.68
N ASP A 223 -5.96 6.86 -5.28
CA ASP A 223 -6.88 7.97 -5.02
C ASP A 223 -8.33 7.60 -5.37
N SER A 224 -8.56 6.75 -6.37
CA SER A 224 -9.92 6.29 -6.73
C SER A 224 -10.53 5.40 -5.65
N ILE A 225 -9.72 4.61 -4.94
CA ILE A 225 -10.15 3.86 -3.76
C ILE A 225 -10.53 4.84 -2.64
N LEU A 226 -9.70 5.85 -2.39
CA LEU A 226 -9.96 6.88 -1.38
C LEU A 226 -11.28 7.63 -1.61
N LEU A 227 -11.55 8.02 -2.85
CA LEU A 227 -12.77 8.74 -3.19
C LEU A 227 -14.03 7.86 -3.06
N LYS A 228 -13.88 6.54 -3.21
CA LYS A 228 -15.00 5.60 -3.22
C LYS A 228 -15.50 5.25 -1.81
N TYR A 229 -14.59 5.13 -0.85
CA TYR A 229 -14.88 4.58 0.47
C TYR A 229 -14.68 5.61 1.59
N PRO A 230 -15.30 5.41 2.77
CA PRO A 230 -15.04 6.21 3.95
C PRO A 230 -13.57 6.16 4.35
N ALA A 231 -12.97 7.31 4.58
CA ALA A 231 -11.66 7.40 5.22
C ALA A 231 -11.82 7.22 6.73
N VAL A 232 -10.88 6.54 7.36
CA VAL A 232 -10.91 6.21 8.80
C VAL A 232 -9.97 7.11 9.57
N CYS A 233 -8.72 7.17 9.13
CA CYS A 233 -7.66 7.94 9.76
C CYS A 233 -6.57 8.26 8.74
N CYS A 234 -5.80 9.30 9.00
CA CYS A 234 -4.66 9.69 8.17
C CYS A 234 -3.50 10.16 9.04
N SER A 235 -2.27 10.09 8.53
CA SER A 235 -1.14 10.72 9.19
C SER A 235 -1.29 12.24 9.17
N VAL A 236 -0.79 12.93 10.20
CA VAL A 236 -0.83 14.40 10.30
C VAL A 236 -0.23 15.07 9.07
N SER A 237 0.78 14.42 8.46
CA SER A 237 1.41 14.88 7.23
C SER A 237 0.43 15.03 6.04
N CYS A 238 -0.66 14.26 6.00
CA CYS A 238 -1.70 14.36 4.96
C CYS A 238 -2.44 15.70 4.99
N LEU A 239 -2.46 16.40 6.12
CA LEU A 239 -3.11 17.70 6.29
C LEU A 239 -2.36 18.84 5.57
N ASP A 240 -1.10 18.61 5.15
CA ASP A 240 -0.30 19.57 4.38
C ASP A 240 -1.01 19.94 3.05
N PRO A 241 -1.44 21.20 2.84
CA PRO A 241 -2.13 21.59 1.62
C PRO A 241 -1.34 21.36 0.33
N LYS A 242 0.00 21.27 0.41
CA LYS A 242 0.85 20.96 -0.74
C LYS A 242 0.76 19.50 -1.18
N PHE A 243 0.24 18.61 -0.33
CA PHE A 243 0.10 17.19 -0.63
C PHE A 243 -1.08 16.94 -1.59
N TYR A 244 -2.31 17.19 -1.14
CA TYR A 244 -3.49 16.85 -1.94
C TYR A 244 -3.64 17.71 -3.20
N LYS A 245 -3.09 18.94 -3.24
CA LYS A 245 -3.07 19.78 -4.47
C LYS A 245 -2.30 19.17 -5.64
N LYS A 246 -1.47 18.15 -5.40
CA LYS A 246 -0.78 17.40 -6.47
C LYS A 246 -1.69 16.37 -7.13
N SER A 247 -2.79 15.98 -6.49
CA SER A 247 -3.74 15.02 -7.04
C SER A 247 -4.52 15.64 -8.17
N MET A 248 -4.80 14.86 -9.21
CA MET A 248 -5.83 15.25 -10.19
C MET A 248 -7.24 15.31 -9.59
N PHE A 249 -7.43 14.73 -8.40
CA PHE A 249 -8.67 14.76 -7.62
C PHE A 249 -8.54 15.64 -6.38
N GLY A 250 -7.73 16.71 -6.44
CA GLY A 250 -7.27 17.45 -5.26
C GLY A 250 -8.35 17.82 -4.24
N ASP A 251 -9.49 18.35 -4.67
CA ASP A 251 -10.59 18.72 -3.77
C ASP A 251 -11.26 17.50 -3.13
N GLY A 252 -11.49 16.43 -3.91
CA GLY A 252 -12.05 15.18 -3.39
C GLY A 252 -11.12 14.50 -2.38
N VAL A 253 -9.82 14.47 -2.68
CA VAL A 253 -8.80 13.93 -1.76
C VAL A 253 -8.72 14.78 -0.49
N ARG A 254 -8.76 16.10 -0.61
CA ARG A 254 -8.81 17.01 0.55
C ARG A 254 -10.03 16.71 1.42
N MET A 255 -11.22 16.60 0.84
CA MET A 255 -12.43 16.29 1.60
C MET A 255 -12.29 14.97 2.36
N LYS A 256 -11.74 13.94 1.72
CA LYS A 256 -11.50 12.64 2.36
C LYS A 256 -10.47 12.68 3.49
N ILE A 257 -9.43 13.49 3.36
CA ILE A 257 -8.45 13.71 4.43
C ILE A 257 -9.13 14.42 5.62
N MET A 258 -9.96 15.44 5.35
CA MET A 258 -10.69 16.14 6.40
C MET A 258 -11.76 15.26 7.07
N GLU A 259 -12.42 14.36 6.31
CA GLU A 259 -13.31 13.34 6.89
C GLU A 259 -12.55 12.45 7.87
N ALA A 260 -11.34 12.02 7.51
CA ALA A 260 -10.49 11.17 8.35
C ALA A 260 -10.03 11.87 9.64
N GLU A 261 -9.68 13.16 9.56
CA GLU A 261 -9.29 13.98 10.72
C GLU A 261 -10.45 14.12 11.72
N ASN A 262 -11.67 14.36 11.21
CA ASN A 262 -12.85 14.53 12.06
C ASN A 262 -13.42 13.20 12.60
N ALA A 263 -13.01 12.05 12.05
CA ALA A 263 -13.41 10.74 12.56
C ALA A 263 -12.78 10.39 13.92
N GLU A 264 -11.75 11.15 14.34
CA GLU A 264 -11.10 11.04 15.65
C GLU A 264 -11.82 11.84 16.76
N SER A 265 -12.82 12.67 16.41
CA SER A 265 -13.61 13.53 17.32
C SER A 265 -14.94 12.90 17.74
#